data_AF-A0A1U8IPG0-F1
#
_entry.id   AF-A0A1U8IPG0-F1
#
_cell.length_a   1.000
_cell.length_b   1.000
_cell.length_c   1.000
_cell.angle_alpha   90.00
_cell.angle_beta   90.00
_cell.angle_gamma   90.00
#
_symmetry.space_group_name_H-M   'P 1'
#
loop_
_entity.id
_entity.type
_entity.pdbx_description
1 polymer ?
#
loop_
_entity_poly.entity_id
_entity_poly.type
_entity_poly.pdbx_seq_one_letter_code
_entity_poly.pdbx_strand_id
1 'polypeptide(L)'
;MQSERKKIEKLTAVLHSVENHPSNRHIYYAEDREEARELQSQASESRVTPPSGDIPDLIKRKTVASYRELEARKSRVNKLKKLYMEMSLKKELQKKGRKWKLREDELVCPTSKPVYKWRSERKW
;
A
#
# COMPACT_ATOMS: atom_id res chain seq x y z
N MET A 1 14.06 6.79 6.34
CA MET A 1 13.00 5.77 6.11
C MET A 1 12.05 5.63 7.28
N GLN A 2 12.55 5.36 8.50
CA GLN A 2 11.67 5.12 9.67
C GLN A 2 10.78 6.31 10.01
N SER A 3 11.31 7.54 9.95
CA SER A 3 10.54 8.76 10.15
C SER A 3 9.37 8.90 9.15
N GLU A 4 9.62 8.65 7.87
CA GLU A 4 8.58 8.70 6.82
C GLU A 4 7.52 7.61 7.02
N ARG A 5 7.91 6.40 7.44
CA ARG A 5 6.95 5.33 7.79
C ARG A 5 6.04 5.75 8.94
N LYS A 6 6.60 6.30 10.02
CA LYS A 6 5.80 6.83 11.14
C LYS A 6 4.84 7.95 10.71
N LYS A 7 5.23 8.80 9.75
CA LYS A 7 4.34 9.84 9.21
C LYS A 7 3.18 9.24 8.40
N ILE A 8 3.46 8.21 7.60
CA ILE A 8 2.42 7.48 6.85
C ILE A 8 1.45 6.81 7.82
N GLU A 9 1.96 6.14 8.85
CA GLU A 9 1.15 5.48 9.88
C GLU A 9 0.21 6.47 10.57
N LYS A 10 0.73 7.63 11.00
CA LYS A 10 -0.09 8.70 11.59
C LYS A 10 -1.17 9.21 10.64
N LEU A 11 -0.85 9.46 9.38
CA LEU A 11 -1.84 9.90 8.40
C LEU A 11 -2.89 8.82 8.12
N THR A 12 -2.46 7.57 7.99
CA THR A 12 -3.33 6.44 7.68
C THR A 12 -4.29 6.15 8.84
N ALA A 13 -3.85 6.37 10.08
CA ALA A 13 -4.70 6.24 11.26
C ALA A 13 -5.81 7.32 11.34
N VAL A 14 -5.59 8.50 10.75
CA VAL A 14 -6.55 9.63 10.78
C VAL A 14 -7.45 9.65 9.54
N LEU A 15 -6.94 9.23 8.39
CA LEU A 15 -7.69 9.23 7.14
C LEU A 15 -8.58 7.98 7.03
N HIS A 16 -9.85 8.18 6.70
CA HIS A 16 -10.80 7.09 6.52
C HIS A 16 -10.56 6.38 5.16
N SER A 17 -10.97 5.11 5.05
CA SER A 17 -11.03 4.38 3.77
C SER A 17 -9.72 4.34 2.96
N VAL A 18 -8.56 4.29 3.62
CA VAL A 18 -7.24 4.29 2.94
C VAL A 18 -6.86 2.94 2.34
N GLU A 19 -7.20 1.82 3.00
CA GLU A 19 -6.74 0.47 2.61
C GLU A 19 -7.85 -0.58 2.58
N ASN A 20 -8.96 -0.35 3.30
CA ASN A 20 -10.06 -1.30 3.40
C ASN A 20 -11.36 -0.56 3.08
N HIS A 21 -11.78 -0.59 1.83
CA HIS A 21 -13.19 -0.43 1.55
C HIS A 21 -13.86 -1.74 1.96
N PRO A 22 -14.67 -1.79 3.04
CA PRO A 22 -15.53 -2.93 3.23
C PRO A 22 -16.32 -3.10 1.94
N SER A 23 -16.33 -4.30 1.36
CA SER A 23 -17.31 -4.61 0.33
C SER A 23 -18.66 -4.45 1.02
N ASN A 24 -19.38 -3.35 0.78
CA ASN A 24 -20.65 -3.00 1.41
C ASN A 24 -21.75 -4.01 1.00
N ARG A 25 -21.58 -5.28 1.36
CA ARG A 25 -22.52 -6.37 1.20
C ARG A 25 -23.33 -6.44 2.49
N HIS A 26 -24.34 -5.59 2.58
CA HIS A 26 -25.35 -5.69 3.63
C HIS A 26 -26.29 -6.85 3.30
N ILE A 27 -26.45 -7.76 4.25
CA ILE A 27 -27.38 -8.89 4.17
C ILE A 27 -28.59 -8.54 5.02
N TYR A 28 -29.76 -8.58 4.41
CA TYR A 28 -31.04 -8.36 5.08
C TYR A 28 -31.77 -9.69 5.18
N TYR A 29 -32.43 -9.92 6.32
CA TYR A 29 -33.31 -11.06 6.53
C TYR A 29 -34.75 -10.57 6.53
N ALA A 30 -35.64 -11.36 5.94
CA ALA A 30 -37.07 -11.11 5.89
C ALA A 30 -37.80 -12.36 6.40
N GLU A 31 -38.86 -12.17 7.17
CA GLU A 31 -39.73 -13.20 7.70
C GLU A 31 -40.62 -13.79 6.59
N ASP A 32 -41.03 -12.96 5.62
CA ASP A 32 -41.85 -13.39 4.49
C ASP A 32 -41.39 -12.81 3.13
N ARG A 33 -42.10 -13.23 2.07
CA ARG A 33 -41.80 -12.83 0.69
C ARG A 33 -42.19 -11.38 0.40
N GLU A 34 -43.16 -10.83 1.11
CA GLU A 34 -43.66 -9.47 0.93
C GLU A 34 -42.66 -8.49 1.53
N GLU A 35 -42.20 -8.74 2.76
CA GLU A 35 -41.12 -8.02 3.43
C GLU A 35 -39.82 -8.08 2.64
N ALA A 36 -39.47 -9.24 2.06
CA ALA A 36 -38.28 -9.34 1.20
C ALA A 36 -38.33 -8.40 -0.01
N ARG A 37 -39.53 -8.21 -0.61
CA ARG A 37 -39.74 -7.30 -1.74
C ARG A 37 -39.71 -5.84 -1.30
N GLU A 38 -40.25 -5.52 -0.13
CA GLU A 38 -40.19 -4.18 0.46
C GLU A 38 -38.75 -3.78 0.77
N LEU A 39 -37.98 -4.64 1.44
CA LEU A 39 -36.57 -4.41 1.75
C LEU A 39 -35.73 -4.24 0.48
N GLN A 40 -36.01 -4.99 -0.58
CA GLN A 40 -35.32 -4.82 -1.86
C GLN A 40 -35.63 -3.47 -2.51
N SER A 41 -36.89 -3.03 -2.44
CA SER A 41 -37.35 -1.75 -2.97
C SER A 41 -36.73 -0.59 -2.18
N GLN A 42 -36.77 -0.64 -0.84
CA GLN A 42 -36.15 0.36 0.02
C GLN A 42 -34.62 0.40 -0.11
N ALA A 43 -33.94 -0.74 -0.26
CA ALA A 43 -32.51 -0.76 -0.49
C ALA A 43 -32.11 -0.07 -1.81
N SER A 44 -33.00 -0.10 -2.81
CA SER A 44 -32.80 0.61 -4.08
C SER A 44 -33.01 2.13 -3.94
N GLU A 45 -33.94 2.57 -3.10
CA GLU A 45 -34.19 3.99 -2.79
C GLU A 45 -33.13 4.58 -1.84
N SER A 46 -32.76 3.83 -0.79
CA SER A 46 -31.74 4.21 0.20
C SER A 46 -30.31 4.25 -0.37
N ARG A 47 -30.07 3.70 -1.58
CA ARG A 47 -28.79 3.83 -2.29
C ARG A 47 -28.43 5.29 -2.61
N VAL A 48 -29.42 6.18 -2.60
CA VAL A 48 -29.18 7.62 -2.60
C VAL A 48 -28.56 7.94 -1.24
N THR A 49 -27.23 7.91 -1.20
CA THR A 49 -26.47 8.44 -0.06
C THR A 49 -27.06 9.82 0.22
N PRO A 50 -27.55 10.09 1.45
CA PRO A 50 -28.11 11.40 1.75
C PRO A 50 -27.07 12.43 1.31
N PRO A 51 -27.46 13.52 0.62
CA PRO A 51 -26.50 14.51 0.19
C PRO A 51 -25.74 14.91 1.44
N SER A 52 -24.44 14.60 1.48
CA SER A 52 -23.61 15.08 2.58
C SER A 52 -23.79 16.59 2.53
N GLY A 53 -24.47 17.17 3.52
CA GLY A 53 -24.80 18.59 3.52
C GLY A 53 -23.56 19.40 3.12
N ASP A 54 -23.74 20.48 2.34
CA ASP A 54 -22.64 21.13 1.62
C ASP A 54 -21.40 21.32 2.51
N ILE A 55 -20.44 20.41 2.35
CA ILE A 55 -19.23 20.42 3.17
C ILE A 55 -18.44 21.64 2.70
N PRO A 56 -18.06 22.56 3.60
CA PRO A 56 -17.29 23.73 3.23
C PRO A 56 -16.11 23.37 2.32
N ASP A 57 -15.93 24.12 1.24
CA ASP A 57 -14.87 23.87 0.25
C ASP A 57 -13.48 23.78 0.85
N LEU A 58 -13.24 24.52 1.94
CA LEU A 58 -12.00 24.45 2.70
C LEU A 58 -11.72 23.03 3.23
N ILE A 59 -12.73 22.32 3.71
CA ILE A 59 -12.62 20.95 4.22
C ILE A 59 -12.36 20.00 3.06
N LYS A 60 -13.11 20.11 1.95
CA LYS A 60 -12.90 19.30 0.73
C LYS A 60 -11.45 19.42 0.25
N ARG A 61 -10.93 20.65 0.15
CA ARG A 61 -9.54 20.92 -0.27
C ARG A 61 -8.51 20.34 0.71
N LYS A 62 -8.70 20.50 2.01
CA LYS A 62 -7.82 19.93 3.04
C LYS A 62 -7.78 18.40 2.95
N THR A 63 -8.94 17.76 2.83
CA THR A 63 -9.05 16.31 2.68
C THR A 63 -8.31 15.80 1.45
N VAL A 64 -8.53 16.43 0.28
CA VAL A 64 -7.80 16.09 -0.95
C VAL A 64 -6.30 16.28 -0.80
N ALA A 65 -5.87 17.38 -0.16
CA ALA A 65 -4.46 17.63 0.10
C ALA A 65 -3.83 16.56 1.00
N SER A 66 -4.52 16.12 2.06
CA SER A 66 -4.05 15.07 2.96
C SER A 66 -3.90 13.72 2.26
N TYR A 67 -4.85 13.32 1.40
CA TYR A 67 -4.71 12.10 0.61
C TYR A 67 -3.55 12.17 -0.40
N ARG A 68 -3.39 13.30 -1.09
CA ARG A 68 -2.23 13.52 -1.99
C ARG A 68 -0.92 13.44 -1.24
N GLU A 69 -0.86 14.00 -0.03
CA GLU A 69 0.31 13.96 0.82
C GLU A 69 0.66 12.52 1.25
N LEU A 70 -0.34 11.73 1.62
CA LEU A 70 -0.16 10.31 1.96
C LEU A 70 0.50 9.54 0.82
N GLU A 71 -0.01 9.68 -0.40
CA GLU A 71 0.53 9.00 -1.58
C GLU A 71 1.95 9.48 -1.95
N ALA A 72 2.20 10.79 -1.83
CA ALA A 72 3.54 11.34 -2.02
C ALA A 72 4.55 10.76 -0.99
N ARG A 73 4.12 10.59 0.27
CA ARG A 73 4.95 9.97 1.32
C ARG A 73 5.19 8.49 1.05
N LYS A 74 4.16 7.71 0.66
CA LYS A 74 4.32 6.30 0.25
C LYS A 74 5.33 6.16 -0.88
N SER A 75 5.21 7.01 -1.90
CA SER A 75 6.15 7.07 -3.03
C SER A 75 7.59 7.37 -2.57
N ARG A 76 7.75 8.32 -1.64
CA ARG A 76 9.06 8.68 -1.08
C ARG A 76 9.67 7.52 -0.30
N VAL A 77 8.89 6.80 0.51
CA VAL A 77 9.36 5.60 1.23
C VAL A 77 9.82 4.52 0.25
N ASN A 78 9.08 4.29 -0.83
CA ASN A 78 9.48 3.32 -1.85
C ASN A 78 10.81 3.72 -2.51
N LYS A 79 10.96 5.00 -2.91
CA LYS A 79 12.23 5.52 -3.46
C LYS A 79 13.39 5.34 -2.48
N LEU A 80 13.19 5.68 -1.21
CA LEU A 80 14.21 5.51 -0.17
C LEU A 80 14.54 4.03 0.08
N LYS A 81 13.56 3.13 0.01
CA LYS A 81 13.77 1.69 0.13
C LYS A 81 14.65 1.17 -1.00
N LYS A 82 14.39 1.57 -2.25
CA LYS A 82 15.21 1.22 -3.42
C LYS A 82 16.65 1.71 -3.26
N LEU A 83 16.84 2.99 -2.91
CA LEU A 83 18.17 3.56 -2.67
C LEU A 83 18.92 2.84 -1.54
N TYR A 84 18.23 2.56 -0.43
CA TYR A 84 18.83 1.83 0.68
C TYR A 84 19.27 0.43 0.26
N MET A 85 18.43 -0.32 -0.46
CA MET A 85 18.78 -1.64 -0.97
C MET A 85 20.00 -1.58 -1.90
N GLU A 86 20.05 -0.62 -2.82
CA GLU A 86 21.19 -0.45 -3.74
C GLU A 86 22.48 -0.08 -3.01
N MET A 87 22.41 0.85 -2.05
CA MET A 87 23.56 1.21 -1.23
C MET A 87 24.01 0.07 -0.34
N SER A 88 23.08 -0.71 0.23
CA SER A 88 23.39 -1.89 1.04
C SER A 88 24.12 -2.95 0.21
N LEU A 89 23.66 -3.22 -1.02
CA LEU A 89 24.33 -4.14 -1.95
C LEU A 89 25.74 -3.64 -2.29
N LYS A 90 25.89 -2.35 -2.63
CA LYS A 90 27.22 -1.77 -2.91
C LYS A 90 28.17 -1.94 -1.72
N LYS A 91 27.70 -1.69 -0.50
CA LYS A 91 28.48 -1.90 0.73
C LYS A 91 28.86 -3.36 0.94
N GLU A 92 27.94 -4.31 0.75
CA GLU A 92 28.25 -5.74 0.85
C GLU A 92 29.29 -6.15 -0.20
N LEU A 93 29.19 -5.64 -1.43
CA LEU A 93 30.16 -5.91 -2.49
C LEU A 93 31.55 -5.30 -2.23
N GLN A 94 31.66 -4.27 -1.40
CA GLN A 94 32.96 -3.72 -0.99
C GLN A 94 33.64 -4.54 0.11
N LYS A 95 32.92 -5.44 0.79
CA LYS A 95 33.51 -6.29 1.84
C LYS A 95 34.47 -7.32 1.24
N LYS A 96 35.40 -7.77 2.09
CA LYS A 96 36.34 -8.85 1.79
C LYS A 96 35.60 -10.19 1.67
N GLY A 97 36.18 -11.09 0.87
CA GLY A 97 35.68 -12.43 0.58
C GLY A 97 35.76 -12.75 -0.92
N ARG A 98 35.64 -14.02 -1.28
CA ARG A 98 35.59 -14.43 -2.69
C ARG A 98 34.14 -14.45 -3.19
N LYS A 99 33.84 -13.64 -4.21
CA LYS A 99 32.54 -13.58 -4.89
C LYS A 99 32.68 -13.62 -6.41
N TRP A 100 31.62 -14.04 -7.08
CA TRP A 100 31.47 -13.94 -8.53
C TRP A 100 30.08 -13.43 -8.91
N LYS A 101 29.97 -12.82 -10.09
CA LYS A 101 28.69 -12.41 -10.69
C LYS A 101 28.11 -13.62 -11.42
N LEU A 102 26.84 -13.92 -11.19
CA LEU A 102 26.13 -14.99 -11.89
C LEU A 102 25.82 -14.58 -13.33
N ARG A 103 25.90 -15.55 -14.25
CA ARG A 103 25.43 -15.41 -15.63
C ARG A 103 23.92 -15.64 -15.72
N GLU A 104 23.30 -15.20 -16.80
CA GLU A 104 21.86 -15.35 -17.04
C GLU A 104 21.40 -16.82 -17.01
N ASP A 105 22.21 -17.72 -17.55
CA ASP A 105 21.94 -19.17 -17.59
C ASP A 105 21.97 -19.84 -16.20
N GLU A 106 22.64 -19.22 -15.23
CA GLU A 106 22.76 -19.73 -13.86
C GLU A 106 21.61 -19.26 -12.95
N LEU A 107 20.77 -18.35 -13.44
CA LEU A 107 19.66 -17.77 -12.68
C LEU A 107 18.38 -18.59 -12.84
N VAL A 108 17.87 -19.14 -11.73
CA VAL A 108 16.55 -19.80 -11.70
C VAL A 108 15.42 -18.82 -12.01
N CYS A 109 15.53 -17.58 -11.54
CA CYS A 109 14.60 -16.50 -11.81
C CYS A 109 15.34 -15.36 -12.54
N PRO A 110 15.13 -15.22 -13.87
CA PRO A 110 15.75 -14.15 -14.64
C PRO A 110 15.46 -12.78 -14.01
N THR A 111 16.53 -12.02 -13.77
CA THR A 111 16.44 -10.71 -13.12
C THR A 111 17.25 -9.70 -13.94
N SER A 112 16.69 -8.52 -14.18
CA SER A 112 17.36 -7.44 -14.94
C SER A 112 18.61 -6.88 -14.23
N LYS A 113 18.72 -7.06 -12.91
CA LYS A 113 19.84 -6.59 -12.09
C LYS A 113 20.87 -7.70 -11.88
N PRO A 114 22.18 -7.38 -11.82
CA PRO A 114 23.23 -8.37 -11.60
C PRO A 114 23.13 -9.00 -10.22
N VAL A 115 23.28 -10.32 -10.15
CA VAL A 115 23.29 -11.11 -8.91
C VAL A 115 24.70 -11.63 -8.64
N TYR A 116 25.08 -11.63 -7.37
CA TYR A 116 26.40 -12.08 -6.92
C TYR A 116 26.25 -13.23 -5.94
N LYS A 117 27.14 -14.23 -6.06
CA LYS A 117 27.23 -15.35 -5.13
C LYS A 117 28.58 -15.30 -4.40
N TRP A 118 28.54 -15.49 -3.09
CA TRP A 118 29.73 -15.62 -2.26
C TRP A 118 30.16 -17.08 -2.17
N ARG A 119 31.47 -17.32 -2.09
CA ARG A 119 32.01 -18.63 -1.71
C ARG A 119 31.59 -18.93 -0.27
N SER A 120 31.26 -20.19 0.01
CA SER A 120 30.90 -20.66 1.34
C SER A 120 32.15 -20.73 2.23
N GLU A 121 32.55 -19.58 2.76
CA GLU A 121 33.66 -19.43 3.71
C GLU A 121 33.11 -18.82 5.02
N ARG A 122 33.61 -19.28 6.16
CA ARG A 122 33.24 -18.64 7.45
C ARG A 122 33.91 -17.27 7.53
N LYS A 123 33.18 -16.30 8.10
CA LYS A 123 33.77 -15.02 8.49
C LYS A 123 34.57 -15.27 9.77
N TRP A 124 35.87 -15.01 9.70
CA TRP A 124 36.78 -14.99 10.83
C TRP A 124 36.84 -13.57 11.39
#